data_AF-A0A930HXB6-F1
#
_entry.id   AF-A0A930HXB6-F1
#
_cell.length_a   1.000
_cell.length_b   1.000
_cell.length_c   1.000
_cell.angle_alpha   90.00
_cell.angle_beta   90.00
_cell.angle_gamma   90.00
#
_symmetry.space_group_name_H-M   'P 1'
#
loop_
_entity.id
_entity.type
_entity.pdbx_description
1 polymer ?
#
loop_
_entity_poly.entity_id
_entity_poly.type
_entity_poly.pdbx_seq_one_letter_code
_entity_poly.pdbx_strand_id
1 'polypeptide(L)' 'LLDWLDQPAFIEGIKHFDKKRTYYLYCRSGKRSNAAATYMQAEGFRVRDMEGGYMRWTAEGRPVVK' A
#
# COMPACT_ATOMS: atom_id res chain seq x y z
N LEU A 1 9.63 -4.28 -4.90
CA LEU A 1 8.75 -3.79 -3.82
C LEU A 1 8.97 -2.29 -3.71
N LEU A 2 7.93 -1.46 -3.80
CA LEU A 2 8.09 -0.01 -3.64
C LEU A 2 8.06 0.33 -2.15
N ASP A 3 9.06 1.06 -1.66
CA ASP A 3 9.16 1.46 -0.25
C ASP A 3 8.68 2.91 -0.08
N TRP A 4 7.65 3.11 0.74
CA TRP A 4 7.14 4.44 1.05
C TRP A 4 8.14 5.32 1.83
N LEU A 5 9.10 4.71 2.54
CA LEU A 5 10.14 5.47 3.26
C LEU A 5 11.15 6.12 2.30
N ASP A 6 11.29 5.60 1.08
CA ASP A 6 12.02 6.21 -0.03
C ASP A 6 11.00 6.83 -1.01
N GLN A 7 10.49 8.00 -0.66
CA GLN A 7 9.44 8.67 -1.44
C GLN A 7 9.84 8.94 -2.89
N PRO A 8 11.05 9.43 -3.22
CA PRO A 8 11.45 9.61 -4.61
C PRO A 8 11.37 8.32 -5.42
N ALA A 9 11.90 7.21 -4.91
CA ALA A 9 11.83 5.92 -5.60
C ALA A 9 10.39 5.39 -5.70
N PHE A 10 9.58 5.59 -4.67
CA PHE A 10 8.17 5.21 -4.68
C PHE A 10 7.39 5.98 -5.76
N ILE A 11 7.53 7.30 -5.79
CA ILE A 11 6.83 8.19 -6.73
C ILE A 11 7.21 7.82 -8.17
N GLU A 12 8.50 7.58 -8.43
CA GLU A 12 8.93 7.16 -9.76
C GLU A 12 8.37 5.78 -10.12
N GLY A 13 8.42 4.83 -9.19
CA GLY A 13 7.91 3.48 -9.42
C GLY A 13 6.42 3.42 -9.76
N ILE A 14 5.57 4.21 -9.07
CA ILE A 14 4.13 4.18 -9.33
C ILE A 14 3.73 4.78 -10.68
N LYS A 15 4.59 5.57 -11.35
CA LYS A 15 4.29 6.11 -12.69
C LYS A 15 4.11 5.03 -13.74
N HIS A 16 4.72 3.87 -13.52
CA HIS A 16 4.60 2.72 -14.41
C HIS A 16 3.34 1.88 -14.17
N PHE A 17 2.50 2.24 -13.20
CA PHE A 17 1.31 1.48 -12.82
C PHE A 17 0.08 1.94 -13.63
N ASP A 18 -0.77 0.97 -14.00
CA ASP A 18 -2.04 1.25 -14.66
C ASP A 18 -3.08 1.78 -13.66
N LYS A 19 -3.54 3.02 -13.84
CA LYS A 19 -4.53 3.69 -12.97
C LYS A 19 -5.92 3.04 -12.99
N LYS A 20 -6.24 2.20 -14.00
CA LYS A 20 -7.54 1.50 -14.08
C LYS A 20 -7.65 0.34 -13.10
N ARG A 21 -6.51 -0.20 -12.66
CA ARG A 21 -6.45 -1.32 -11.70
C ARG A 21 -6.65 -0.83 -10.27
N THR A 22 -7.14 -1.71 -9.42
CA THR A 22 -7.23 -1.48 -7.98
C THR A 22 -6.00 -2.03 -7.29
N TYR A 23 -5.27 -1.18 -6.58
CA TYR A 23 -4.10 -1.56 -5.80
C TYR A 23 -4.47 -1.70 -4.32
N TYR A 24 -4.01 -2.78 -3.72
CA TYR A 24 -4.14 -3.02 -2.28
C TYR A 24 -2.79 -2.77 -1.62
N LEU A 25 -2.76 -1.86 -0.67
CA LEU A 25 -1.57 -1.51 0.08
C LEU A 25 -1.69 -2.01 1.51
N TYR A 26 -0.59 -2.55 2.02
CA TYR A 26 -0.45 -2.92 3.42
C TYR A 26 0.97 -2.61 3.89
N CYS A 27 1.12 -2.36 5.19
CA CYS A 27 2.42 -2.32 5.84
C CYS A 27 2.33 -3.10 7.16
N ARG A 28 3.31 -2.96 8.06
CA ARG A 28 3.27 -3.67 9.36
C ARG A 28 2.02 -3.32 10.19
N SER A 29 1.70 -2.02 10.32
CA SER A 29 0.72 -1.49 11.27
C SER A 29 -0.33 -0.54 10.67
N GLY A 30 -0.36 -0.38 9.34
CA GLY A 30 -1.25 0.55 8.63
C GLY A 30 -0.68 1.96 8.40
N LYS A 31 0.19 2.49 9.26
CA LYS A 31 0.64 3.91 9.16
C LYS A 31 1.27 4.29 7.81
N ARG A 32 2.21 3.48 7.30
CA ARG A 32 2.94 3.78 6.06
C ARG A 32 2.09 3.54 4.82
N SER A 33 1.34 2.44 4.82
CA SER A 33 0.45 2.10 3.71
C SER A 33 -0.68 3.11 3.59
N ASN A 34 -1.18 3.67 4.69
CA ASN A 34 -2.16 4.73 4.68
C ASN A 34 -1.63 6.02 4.02
N ALA A 35 -0.41 6.44 4.38
CA ALA A 35 0.23 7.62 3.76
C ALA A 35 0.48 7.41 2.25
N ALA A 36 1.00 6.23 1.87
CA ALA A 36 1.17 5.86 0.47
C ALA A 36 -0.15 5.81 -0.30
N ALA A 37 -1.20 5.24 0.30
CA ALA A 37 -2.52 5.15 -0.29
C ALA A 37 -3.13 6.53 -0.51
N THR A 38 -2.98 7.45 0.45
CA THR A 38 -3.47 8.83 0.35
C THR A 38 -2.82 9.53 -0.84
N TYR A 39 -1.50 9.40 -0.98
CA TYR A 39 -0.77 9.98 -2.12
C TYR A 39 -1.23 9.38 -3.45
N MET A 40 -1.28 8.04 -3.56
CA MET A 40 -1.72 7.38 -4.80
C MET A 40 -3.17 7.74 -5.17
N GLN A 41 -4.07 7.91 -4.19
CA GLN A 41 -5.44 8.35 -4.45
C GLN A 41 -5.48 9.78 -5.01
N ALA A 42 -4.65 10.69 -4.48
CA ALA A 42 -4.53 12.05 -5.02
C ALA A 42 -4.00 12.05 -6.47
N GLU A 43 -3.12 11.11 -6.81
CA GLU A 43 -2.62 10.87 -8.17
C GLU A 43 -3.65 10.19 -9.10
N GLY A 44 -4.85 9.88 -8.61
CA GLY A 44 -5.95 9.30 -9.38
C GLY A 44 -5.93 7.77 -9.48
N PHE A 45 -5.13 7.08 -8.66
CA PHE A 45 -5.17 5.63 -8.57
C PHE A 45 -6.36 5.13 -7.73
N ARG A 46 -6.89 3.97 -8.09
CA ARG A 46 -7.85 3.24 -7.26
C ARG A 46 -7.09 2.44 -6.22
N VAL A 47 -7.13 2.89 -4.96
CA VAL A 47 -6.36 2.25 -3.88
C VAL A 47 -7.23 1.87 -2.70
N ARG A 48 -6.94 0.70 -2.11
CA ARG A 48 -7.48 0.22 -0.83
C ARG A 48 -6.32 -0.03 0.14
N ASP A 49 -6.34 0.65 1.28
CA ASP A 49 -5.41 0.41 2.38
C ASP A 49 -5.97 -0.69 3.30
N MET A 50 -5.11 -1.62 3.70
CA MET A 50 -5.44 -2.67 4.66
C MET A 50 -5.31 -2.12 6.08
N GLU A 51 -6.45 -1.75 6.67
CA GLU A 51 -6.51 -1.21 8.03
C GLU A 51 -5.84 -2.14 9.05
N GLY A 52 -5.04 -1.58 9.95
CA GLY A 52 -4.28 -2.34 10.95
C GLY A 52 -3.08 -3.11 10.37
N GLY A 53 -2.93 -3.13 9.05
CA GLY A 53 -1.83 -3.76 8.33
C GLY A 53 -1.67 -5.26 8.60
N TYR A 54 -0.46 -5.73 8.37
CA TYR A 54 -0.08 -7.14 8.53
C TYR A 54 -0.30 -7.65 9.96
N MET A 55 -0.10 -6.81 10.99
CA MET A 55 -0.34 -7.22 12.38
C MET A 55 -1.79 -7.62 12.61
N ARG A 56 -2.76 -6.81 12.15
CA ARG A 56 -4.18 -7.16 12.23
C ARG A 56 -4.51 -8.39 11.39
N TRP A 57 -3.98 -8.48 10.16
CA TRP A 57 -4.15 -9.64 9.29
C TRP A 57 -3.76 -10.95 9.99
N THR A 58 -2.58 -10.98 10.62
CA THR A 58 -2.11 -12.15 11.36
C THR A 58 -2.87 -12.39 12.66
N ALA A 59 -3.28 -11.34 13.37
CA ALA A 59 -4.07 -11.46 14.59
C ALA A 59 -5.46 -12.07 14.33
N GLU A 60 -6.02 -11.83 13.14
CA GLU A 60 -7.27 -12.43 12.67
C GLU A 60 -7.10 -13.87 12.14
N GLY A 61 -5.90 -14.45 12.25
CA GLY A 61 -5.63 -15.84 11.82
C GLY A 61 -5.68 -16.05 10.30
N ARG A 62 -5.53 -14.97 9.51
CA ARG A 62 -5.60 -15.05 8.05
C ARG A 62 -4.33 -15.69 7.47
N PRO A 63 -4.43 -16.37 6.31
CA PRO A 63 -3.31 -17.10 5.73
C PRO A 63 -2.15 -16.16 5.36
N VAL A 64 -0.93 -16.64 5.56
CA VAL A 64 0.32 -15.99 5.17
C VAL A 64 1.17 -17.03 4.45
N VAL A 65 1.74 -16.64 3.31
CA VAL A 65 2.76 -17.43 2.61
C VAL A 65 4.12 -16.83 2.95
N LYS A 66 5.07 -17.69 3.32
CA LYS A 66 6.47 -17.30 3.58
C LYS A 66 7.32 -17.47 2.34
#